data_AF-A0A9D7Y8W4-F1
#
_entry.id   AF-A0A9D7Y8W4-F1
#
_cell.length_a   1.000
_cell.length_b   1.000
_cell.length_c   1.000
_cell.angle_alpha   90.00
_cell.angle_beta   90.00
_cell.angle_gamma   90.00
#
_symmetry.space_group_name_H-M   'P 1'
#
loop_
_entity.id
_entity.type
_entity.pdbx_description
1 polymer ?
#
loop_
_entity_poly.entity_id
_entity_poly.type
_entity_poly.pdbx_seq_one_letter_code
_entity_poly.pdbx_strand_id
1 'polypeptide(L)'
;MFLPTLSIKNLSGVSESNNLLKPSDSHLHLPERILQFGTGVLLRGLPDYYVDKANKTNIFNGRIVVVKSTNGGDFGAFENQDCLFTHSIAGLENGKIVEKNIINTSISRVLQAQTQWRDILDCAENADIDIVFQTPQNMDWHIQKK
;
A
#
# COMPACT_ATOMS: atom_id res chain seq x y z
N MET A 1 -13.10 -4.32 -24.77
CA MET A 1 -13.91 -3.96 -23.59
C MET A 1 -12.92 -3.45 -22.54
N PHE A 2 -12.94 -2.17 -22.19
CA PHE A 2 -12.06 -1.64 -21.14
C PHE A 2 -12.57 -2.14 -19.80
N LEU A 3 -11.73 -2.83 -19.03
CA LEU A 3 -12.05 -3.12 -17.63
C LEU A 3 -12.06 -1.78 -16.87
N PRO A 4 -13.06 -1.54 -16.01
CA PRO A 4 -13.11 -0.31 -15.23
C PRO A 4 -11.87 -0.24 -14.33
N THR A 5 -11.31 0.96 -14.20
CA THR A 5 -10.21 1.25 -13.25
C THR A 5 -10.64 0.83 -11.85
N LEU A 6 -9.76 0.12 -11.14
CA LEU A 6 -10.01 -0.29 -9.75
C LEU A 6 -10.18 0.97 -8.90
N SER A 7 -11.30 1.06 -8.18
CA SER A 7 -11.60 2.16 -7.24
C SER A 7 -12.64 1.65 -6.25
N ILE A 8 -12.85 2.36 -5.14
CA ILE A 8 -13.88 2.02 -4.16
C ILE A 8 -15.25 1.95 -4.86
N LYS A 9 -15.54 2.92 -5.73
CA LYS A 9 -16.77 2.97 -6.53
C LYS A 9 -16.97 1.73 -7.39
N ASN A 10 -15.91 1.22 -8.00
CA ASN A 10 -15.97 0.10 -8.94
C ASN A 10 -15.74 -1.27 -8.27
N LEU A 11 -15.46 -1.31 -6.96
CA LEU A 11 -15.08 -2.52 -6.22
C LEU A 11 -16.17 -3.61 -6.26
N SER A 12 -17.44 -3.20 -6.21
CA SER A 12 -18.60 -4.10 -6.33
C SER A 12 -18.68 -4.78 -7.70
N GLY A 13 -18.22 -4.10 -8.76
CA GLY A 13 -18.21 -4.60 -10.14
C GLY A 13 -17.01 -5.48 -10.48
N VAL A 14 -16.01 -5.60 -9.60
CA VAL A 14 -14.88 -6.51 -9.81
C VAL A 14 -15.38 -7.94 -9.65
N SER A 15 -15.26 -8.76 -10.70
CA SER A 15 -15.74 -10.15 -10.66
C SER A 15 -14.98 -10.96 -9.61
N GLU A 16 -15.70 -11.80 -8.87
CA GLU A 16 -15.09 -12.81 -7.99
C GLU A 16 -14.54 -13.91 -8.87
N SER A 17 -13.34 -13.70 -9.41
CA SER A 17 -12.56 -14.82 -9.92
C SER A 17 -12.09 -15.66 -8.73
N ASN A 18 -11.97 -16.97 -8.92
CA ASN A 18 -11.63 -17.94 -7.86
C ASN A 18 -10.34 -17.61 -7.08
N ASN A 19 -9.51 -16.69 -7.57
CA ASN A 19 -8.21 -16.34 -7.02
C ASN A 19 -8.11 -14.88 -6.55
N LEU A 20 -9.21 -14.11 -6.53
CA LEU A 20 -9.21 -12.70 -6.09
C LEU A 20 -9.73 -12.55 -4.65
N LEU A 21 -8.90 -12.01 -3.76
CA LEU A 21 -9.33 -11.58 -2.43
C LEU A 21 -9.75 -10.11 -2.42
N LYS A 22 -11.04 -9.87 -2.17
CA LYS A 22 -11.63 -8.55 -1.96
C LYS A 22 -11.51 -8.09 -0.50
N PRO A 23 -11.40 -6.78 -0.23
CA PRO A 23 -11.47 -6.26 1.12
C PRO A 23 -12.93 -6.20 1.61
N SER A 24 -13.10 -6.15 2.93
CA SER A 24 -14.36 -5.73 3.56
C SER A 24 -14.44 -4.20 3.62
N ASP A 25 -15.64 -3.66 3.79
CA ASP A 25 -15.85 -2.21 3.96
C ASP A 25 -15.09 -1.65 5.18
N SER A 26 -14.99 -2.44 6.26
CA SER A 26 -14.26 -2.03 7.46
C SER A 26 -12.77 -1.77 7.19
N HIS A 27 -12.14 -2.49 6.26
CA HIS A 27 -10.73 -2.29 5.92
C HIS A 27 -10.49 -0.93 5.24
N LEU A 28 -11.50 -0.37 4.57
CA LEU A 28 -11.43 0.93 3.91
C LEU A 28 -11.48 2.11 4.89
N HIS A 29 -11.87 1.87 6.14
CA HIS A 29 -12.11 2.91 7.15
C HIS A 29 -11.24 2.74 8.42
N LEU A 30 -10.18 1.93 8.34
CA LEU A 30 -9.21 1.77 9.41
C LEU A 30 -8.39 3.06 9.63
N PRO A 31 -7.96 3.35 10.87
CA PRO A 31 -7.19 4.56 11.20
C PRO A 31 -5.81 4.56 10.57
N GLU A 32 -5.23 5.75 10.38
CA GLU A 32 -3.84 5.92 9.93
C GLU A 32 -2.90 5.63 11.10
N ARG A 33 -1.99 4.65 10.95
CA ARG A 33 -1.03 4.25 12.00
C ARG A 33 0.42 4.19 11.53
N ILE A 34 0.65 4.38 10.24
CA ILE A 34 1.95 4.27 9.60
C ILE A 34 2.17 5.50 8.71
N LEU A 35 3.34 6.13 8.84
CA LEU A 35 3.85 7.11 7.90
C LEU A 35 5.00 6.51 7.08
N GLN A 36 4.81 6.36 5.78
CA GLN A 36 5.77 5.73 4.88
C GLN A 36 6.39 6.75 3.94
N PHE A 37 7.71 6.74 3.76
CA PHE A 37 8.38 7.54 2.73
C PHE A 37 8.72 6.67 1.52
N GLY A 38 8.15 7.04 0.37
CA GLY A 38 8.39 6.39 -0.92
C GLY A 38 7.18 5.63 -1.48
N THR A 39 7.12 5.58 -2.81
CA THR A 39 6.03 4.98 -3.59
C THR A 39 6.52 3.80 -4.46
N GLY A 40 7.63 3.17 -4.07
CA GLY A 40 8.24 2.10 -4.85
C GLY A 40 7.43 0.81 -4.88
N VAL A 41 7.65 -0.02 -5.90
CA VAL A 41 7.03 -1.36 -6.01
C VAL A 41 7.45 -2.27 -4.87
N LEU A 42 8.68 -2.13 -4.36
CA LEU A 42 9.18 -2.93 -3.23
C LEU A 42 8.38 -2.67 -1.94
N LEU A 43 8.06 -1.41 -1.65
CA LEU A 43 7.24 -1.03 -0.50
C LEU A 43 5.84 -1.64 -0.63
N ARG A 44 5.21 -1.50 -1.79
CA ARG A 44 3.92 -2.13 -2.05
C ARG A 44 3.99 -3.65 -1.90
N GLY A 45 4.98 -4.29 -2.52
CA GLY A 45 5.14 -5.74 -2.56
C GLY A 45 5.46 -6.41 -1.22
N LEU A 46 6.02 -5.67 -0.26
CA LEU A 46 6.49 -6.24 1.02
C LEU A 46 5.78 -5.62 2.24
N PRO A 47 6.16 -4.45 2.78
CA PRO A 47 5.52 -3.93 3.98
C PRO A 47 4.01 -3.72 3.81
N ASP A 48 3.57 -3.11 2.71
CA ASP A 48 2.15 -2.82 2.47
C ASP A 48 1.33 -4.11 2.32
N TYR A 49 1.93 -5.17 1.77
CA TYR A 49 1.34 -6.51 1.73
C TYR A 49 1.10 -7.07 3.13
N TYR A 50 2.10 -6.99 4.02
CA TYR A 50 1.98 -7.51 5.38
C TYR A 50 0.99 -6.70 6.23
N VAL A 51 0.93 -5.38 6.05
CA VAL A 51 -0.07 -4.52 6.70
C VAL A 51 -1.48 -4.93 6.27
N ASP A 52 -1.72 -5.06 4.97
CA ASP A 52 -3.03 -5.49 4.44
C ASP A 52 -3.41 -6.91 4.89
N LYS A 53 -2.45 -7.84 4.91
CA LYS A 53 -2.65 -9.21 5.42
C LYS A 53 -3.00 -9.21 6.92
N ALA A 54 -2.34 -8.39 7.72
CA ALA A 54 -2.62 -8.24 9.15
C ALA A 54 -3.98 -7.58 9.41
N ASN A 55 -4.36 -6.58 8.61
CA ASN A 55 -5.68 -5.94 8.68
C ASN A 55 -6.80 -6.94 8.35
N LYS A 56 -6.64 -7.75 7.28
CA LYS A 56 -7.60 -8.80 6.90
C LYS A 56 -7.75 -9.92 7.94
N THR A 57 -6.82 -10.01 8.88
CA THR A 57 -6.88 -10.94 10.02
C THR A 57 -7.17 -10.24 11.34
N ASN A 58 -7.56 -8.95 11.30
CA ASN A 58 -7.88 -8.09 12.43
C ASN A 58 -6.74 -7.94 13.47
N ILE A 59 -5.48 -8.13 13.06
CA ILE A 59 -4.30 -8.07 13.95
C ILE A 59 -3.78 -6.63 14.10
N PHE A 60 -3.60 -5.90 12.98
CA PHE A 60 -2.97 -4.58 13.01
C PHE A 60 -3.99 -3.44 13.05
N ASN A 61 -5.04 -3.50 12.22
CA ASN A 61 -6.13 -2.53 12.15
C ASN A 61 -5.65 -1.08 11.94
N GLY A 62 -4.70 -0.89 11.01
CA GLY A 62 -4.13 0.42 10.71
C GLY A 62 -3.70 0.57 9.24
N ARG A 63 -3.76 1.80 8.73
CA ARG A 63 -3.43 2.16 7.34
C ARG A 63 -2.20 3.05 7.26
N ILE A 64 -1.70 3.18 6.04
CA ILE A 64 -0.45 3.82 5.67
C ILE A 64 -0.76 5.14 4.97
N VAL A 65 -0.21 6.23 5.50
CA VAL A 65 -0.04 7.49 4.77
C VAL A 65 1.30 7.43 4.05
N VAL A 66 1.28 7.56 2.73
CA VAL A 66 2.51 7.54 1.94
C VAL A 66 2.95 8.96 1.61
N VAL A 67 4.22 9.27 1.84
CA VAL A 67 4.86 10.51 1.42
C VAL A 67 5.64 10.27 0.13
N LYS A 68 5.21 10.94 -0.94
CA LYS A 68 5.90 10.99 -2.23
C LYS A 68 6.91 12.14 -2.22
N SER A 69 8.20 11.79 -2.18
CA SER A 69 9.31 12.75 -2.14
C SER A 69 9.81 13.18 -3.53
N THR A 70 9.49 12.42 -4.58
CA THR A 70 9.95 12.71 -5.95
C THR A 70 8.86 13.39 -6.79
N ASN A 71 9.29 14.26 -7.71
CA ASN A 71 8.38 14.97 -8.62
C ASN A 71 7.94 14.12 -9.82
N GLY A 72 8.73 13.12 -10.18
CA GLY A 72 8.40 12.18 -11.25
C GLY A 72 7.46 11.05 -10.81
N GLY A 73 6.95 10.29 -11.77
CA GLY A 73 6.05 9.15 -11.55
C GLY A 73 4.57 9.54 -11.48
N ASP A 74 3.72 8.56 -11.77
CA ASP A 74 2.26 8.75 -11.86
C ASP A 74 1.62 8.81 -10.46
N PHE A 75 1.31 10.03 -10.00
CA PHE A 75 0.49 10.26 -8.81
C PHE A 75 -1.00 10.00 -9.08
N GLY A 76 -1.42 10.23 -10.33
CA GLY A 76 -2.81 10.06 -10.74
C GLY A 76 -3.29 8.62 -10.57
N ALA A 77 -2.42 7.62 -10.73
CA ALA A 77 -2.78 6.23 -10.44
C ALA A 77 -3.26 6.00 -8.99
N PHE A 78 -2.70 6.68 -7.99
CA PHE A 78 -3.18 6.56 -6.61
C PHE A 78 -4.52 7.27 -6.43
N GLU A 79 -4.65 8.50 -6.93
CA GLU A 79 -5.88 9.28 -6.80
C GLU A 79 -7.05 8.62 -7.54
N ASN A 80 -6.82 8.18 -8.77
CA ASN A 80 -7.85 7.57 -9.63
C ASN A 80 -8.34 6.21 -9.09
N GLN A 81 -7.59 5.59 -8.19
CA GLN A 81 -7.91 4.28 -7.63
C GLN A 81 -8.21 4.30 -6.13
N ASP A 82 -8.41 5.47 -5.51
CA ASP A 82 -8.60 5.60 -4.05
C ASP A 82 -7.47 4.91 -3.26
N CYS A 83 -6.24 5.01 -3.77
CA CYS A 83 -5.04 4.32 -3.28
C CYS A 83 -5.12 2.78 -3.26
N LEU A 84 -6.14 2.19 -3.87
CA LEU A 84 -6.25 0.75 -4.05
C LEU A 84 -5.27 0.26 -5.12
N PHE A 85 -4.77 -0.95 -4.93
CA PHE A 85 -3.96 -1.63 -5.92
C PHE A 85 -4.07 -3.15 -5.78
N THR A 86 -3.66 -3.87 -6.82
CA THR A 86 -3.70 -5.33 -6.85
C THR A 86 -2.31 -5.89 -6.61
N HIS A 87 -2.20 -6.78 -5.62
CA HIS A 87 -1.08 -7.70 -5.51
C HIS A 87 -1.36 -8.94 -6.34
N SER A 88 -0.51 -9.20 -7.33
CA SER A 88 -0.49 -10.47 -8.05
C SER A 88 0.65 -11.33 -7.51
N ILE A 89 0.30 -12.43 -6.87
CA ILE A 89 1.23 -13.41 -6.33
C ILE A 89 1.21 -14.60 -7.29
N ALA A 90 2.30 -14.80 -8.01
CA ALA A 90 2.46 -15.92 -8.94
C ALA A 90 3.75 -16.68 -8.63
N GLY A 91 3.71 -18.01 -8.71
CA GLY A 91 4.88 -18.84 -8.44
C GLY A 91 4.62 -20.33 -8.58
N LEU A 92 5.59 -21.13 -8.15
CA LEU A 92 5.49 -22.58 -8.07
C LEU A 92 5.53 -23.01 -6.61
N GLU A 93 4.45 -23.63 -6.13
CA GLU A 93 4.35 -24.17 -4.77
C GLU A 93 4.07 -25.68 -4.88
N ASN A 94 4.94 -26.51 -4.29
CA ASN A 94 4.83 -27.97 -4.33
C ASN A 94 4.62 -28.55 -5.75
N GLY A 95 5.31 -27.98 -6.74
CA GLY A 95 5.22 -28.39 -8.14
C GLY A 95 3.94 -27.94 -8.86
N LYS A 96 3.08 -27.13 -8.21
CA LYS A 96 1.87 -26.56 -8.81
C LYS A 96 2.04 -25.07 -9.02
N ILE A 97 1.56 -24.57 -10.17
CA ILE A 97 1.49 -23.14 -10.42
C ILE A 97 0.44 -22.55 -9.49
N VAL A 98 0.84 -21.55 -8.71
CA VAL A 98 -0.04 -20.76 -7.87
C VAL A 98 -0.17 -19.36 -8.45
N GLU A 99 -1.40 -18.87 -8.53
CA GLU A 99 -1.70 -17.49 -8.89
C GLU A 99 -2.79 -16.98 -7.95
N LYS A 100 -2.53 -15.86 -7.29
CA LYS A 100 -3.45 -15.24 -6.34
C LYS A 100 -3.40 -13.73 -6.49
N ASN A 101 -4.56 -13.14 -6.70
CA ASN A 101 -4.72 -11.70 -6.76
C ASN A 101 -5.37 -11.19 -5.47
N ILE A 102 -4.88 -10.07 -4.94
CA ILE A 102 -5.36 -9.50 -3.69
C ILE A 102 -5.53 -8.00 -3.90
N ILE A 103 -6.73 -7.49 -3.66
CA ILE A 103 -6.94 -6.04 -3.61
C ILE A 103 -6.41 -5.56 -2.25
N ASN A 104 -5.36 -4.75 -2.31
CA ASN A 104 -4.71 -4.18 -1.13
C ASN A 104 -5.35 -2.83 -0.79
N THR A 105 -5.63 -2.64 0.50
CA THR A 105 -6.30 -1.46 1.06
C THR A 105 -5.44 -0.73 2.10
N SER A 106 -4.19 -1.15 2.27
CA SER A 106 -3.31 -0.65 3.33
C SER A 106 -3.00 0.85 3.21
N ILE A 107 -2.92 1.41 2.01
CA ILE A 107 -2.66 2.85 1.82
C ILE A 107 -3.96 3.64 1.95
N SER A 108 -4.02 4.63 2.85
CA SER A 108 -5.16 5.53 3.01
C SER A 108 -5.12 6.70 2.03
N ARG A 109 -3.94 7.33 1.89
CA ARG A 109 -3.70 8.48 1.02
C ARG A 109 -2.21 8.64 0.72
N VAL A 110 -1.92 9.42 -0.30
CA VAL A 110 -0.56 9.82 -0.67
C VAL A 110 -0.42 11.33 -0.55
N LEU A 111 0.57 11.80 0.20
CA LEU A 111 0.93 13.21 0.36
C LEU A 111 2.17 13.55 -0.46
N GLN A 112 2.16 14.72 -1.09
CA GLN A 112 3.30 15.22 -1.85
C GLN A 112 4.21 16.08 -0.97
N ALA A 113 5.47 15.66 -0.80
CA ALA A 113 6.41 16.34 0.10
C ALA A 113 6.63 17.83 -0.24
N GLN A 114 6.55 18.18 -1.53
CA GLN A 114 6.81 19.55 -1.98
C GLN A 114 5.66 20.52 -1.73
N THR A 115 4.42 20.04 -1.75
CA THR A 115 3.23 20.89 -1.72
C THR A 115 2.40 20.71 -0.45
N GLN A 116 2.58 19.60 0.28
CA GLN A 116 1.77 19.20 1.43
C GLN A 116 2.61 18.97 2.68
N TRP A 117 3.69 19.75 2.84
CA TRP A 117 4.59 19.61 4.00
C TRP A 117 3.87 19.74 5.34
N ARG A 118 2.89 20.65 5.43
CA ARG A 118 2.12 20.82 6.66
C ARG A 118 1.25 19.60 6.98
N ASP A 119 0.57 19.03 5.99
CA ASP A 119 -0.21 17.79 6.17
C ASP A 119 0.67 16.62 6.64
N ILE A 120 1.93 16.58 6.20
CA ILE A 120 2.90 15.57 6.61
C ILE A 120 3.30 15.77 8.08
N LEU A 121 3.55 17.01 8.50
CA LEU A 121 3.83 17.32 9.91
C LEU A 121 2.65 16.99 10.81
N ASP A 122 1.44 17.39 10.41
CA ASP A 122 0.21 17.09 11.16
C ASP A 122 0.00 15.57 11.29
N CYS A 123 0.35 14.79 10.25
CA CYS A 123 0.36 13.34 10.32
C CYS A 123 1.43 12.81 11.30
N ALA A 124 2.65 13.34 11.24
CA ALA A 124 3.73 12.91 12.14
C ALA A 124 3.47 13.27 13.62
N GLU A 125 2.67 14.30 13.89
CA GLU A 125 2.23 14.70 15.23
C GLU A 125 1.00 13.92 15.74
N ASN A 126 0.33 13.15 14.86
CA ASN A 126 -0.81 12.34 15.25
C ASN A 126 -0.38 11.21 16.19
N ALA A 127 -0.98 11.17 17.38
CA ALA A 127 -0.69 10.18 18.43
C ALA A 127 -1.00 8.72 18.02
N ASP A 128 -1.83 8.51 16.99
CA ASP A 128 -2.14 7.18 16.46
C ASP A 128 -1.06 6.66 15.49
N ILE A 129 -0.14 7.51 15.01
CA ILE A 129 0.98 7.10 14.17
C ILE A 129 2.07 6.51 15.06
N ASP A 130 2.21 5.19 14.99
CA ASP A 130 3.16 4.43 15.82
C ASP A 130 4.42 3.99 15.05
N ILE A 131 4.38 4.04 13.72
CA ILE A 131 5.42 3.46 12.85
C ILE A 131 5.78 4.43 11.73
N VAL A 132 7.09 4.61 11.51
CA VAL A 132 7.64 5.32 10.37
C VAL A 132 8.65 4.43 9.65
N PHE A 133 8.53 4.27 8.33
CA PHE A 133 9.54 3.55 7.54
C PHE A 133 9.75 4.11 6.13
N GLN A 134 10.88 3.72 5.54
CA GLN A 134 11.33 4.15 4.22
C GLN A 134 12.14 3.01 3.56
N THR A 135 12.14 2.92 2.23
CA THR A 135 13.17 2.15 1.51
C THR A 135 14.43 2.98 1.28
N PRO A 136 15.63 2.47 1.60
CA PRO A 136 16.88 3.11 1.23
C PRO A 136 17.00 3.16 -0.30
N GLN A 137 17.43 4.31 -0.84
CA GLN A 137 17.64 4.45 -2.30
C GLN A 137 18.94 3.77 -2.75
N ASN A 138 19.92 3.62 -1.85
CA ASN A 138 21.18 2.92 -2.08
C ASN A 138 21.40 1.90 -0.96
N MET A 139 21.55 0.62 -1.32
CA MET A 139 22.13 -0.41 -0.44
C MET A 139 23.65 -0.40 -0.60
N ASP A 140 24.31 0.71 -0.30
CA ASP A 140 25.77 0.73 -0.16
C ASP A 140 26.12 0.15 1.22
N TRP A 141 26.32 -1.17 1.27
CA TRP A 141 26.79 -1.87 2.46
C TRP A 141 28.28 -1.60 2.66
N HIS A 142 28.62 -0.52 3.35
CA HIS A 142 29.92 -0.43 4.00
C HIS A 142 29.91 -1.32 5.25
N ILE A 143 30.26 -2.60 5.09
CA ILE A 143 30.63 -3.46 6.22
C ILE A 143 31.97 -2.95 6.76
N GLN A 144 31.94 -2.05 7.74
CA GLN A 144 33.11 -1.80 8.57
C GLN A 144 33.24 -2.97 9.56
N LYS A 145 34.16 -3.91 9.27
CA LYS A 145 34.69 -4.79 10.31
C LYS A 145 35.52 -3.93 11.26
N LYS A 146 35.24 -4.05 12.56
CA LYS A 146 36.18 -3.65 13.61
C LYS A 146 37.48 -4.45 13.50
#